data_AF-A0A2V7P0B1-F1
#
_entry.id   AF-A0A2V7P0B1-F1
#
_cell.length_a   1.000
_cell.length_b   1.000
_cell.length_c   1.000
_cell.angle_alpha   90.00
_cell.angle_beta   90.00
_cell.angle_gamma   90.00
#
_symmetry.space_group_name_H-M   'P 1'
#
loop_
_entity.id
_entity.type
_entity.pdbx_description
1 polymer ?
#
loop_
_entity_poly.entity_id
_entity_poly.type
_entity_poly.pdbx_seq_one_letter_code
_entity_poly.pdbx_strand_id
1 'polypeptide(L)' 'MPEKPSKNEEEYFARRDAELLRQQREAARKAQSEAERRSHHMKCPKCGYDLITGEWHGIQVD' A
#
# COMPACT_ATOMS: atom_id res chain seq x y z
N MET A 1 -5.47 -29.90 -35.33
CA MET A 1 -4.65 -29.85 -34.08
C MET A 1 -4.49 -28.37 -33.75
N PRO A 2 -4.75 -27.91 -32.52
CA PRO A 2 -4.56 -26.50 -32.19
C PRO A 2 -3.07 -26.18 -32.38
N GLU A 3 -2.79 -25.27 -33.31
CA GLU A 3 -1.44 -24.80 -33.59
C GLU A 3 -0.86 -24.23 -32.29
N LYS A 4 0.33 -24.73 -31.92
CA LYS A 4 1.05 -24.22 -30.75
C LYS A 4 1.19 -22.71 -30.90
N PRO A 5 0.81 -21.90 -29.89
CA PRO A 5 1.11 -20.48 -29.92
C PRO A 5 2.60 -20.33 -30.16
N SER A 6 2.97 -19.43 -31.07
CA SER A 6 4.37 -19.28 -31.46
C SER A 6 5.18 -18.96 -30.21
N LYS A 7 6.44 -19.44 -30.11
CA LYS A 7 7.31 -19.20 -28.92
C LYS A 7 7.35 -17.73 -28.48
N ASN A 8 7.10 -16.80 -29.40
CA ASN A 8 7.04 -15.37 -29.15
C ASN A 8 5.82 -14.95 -28.31
N GLU A 9 4.67 -15.59 -28.49
CA GLU A 9 3.44 -15.28 -27.73
C GLU A 9 3.59 -15.75 -26.28
N GLU A 10 4.11 -16.95 -26.07
CA GLU A 10 4.39 -17.49 -24.72
C GLU A 10 5.38 -16.61 -23.96
N GLU A 11 6.46 -16.14 -24.61
CA GLU A 11 7.42 -15.23 -24.01
C GLU A 11 6.81 -13.85 -23.71
N TYR A 12 5.96 -13.34 -24.61
CA TYR A 12 5.25 -12.07 -24.41
C TYR A 12 4.34 -12.13 -23.19
N PHE A 13 3.51 -13.17 -23.08
CA PHE A 13 2.62 -13.34 -21.93
C PHE A 13 3.42 -13.54 -20.63
N ALA A 14 4.47 -14.36 -20.64
CA ALA A 14 5.32 -14.56 -19.46
C ALA A 14 5.96 -13.24 -18.97
N ARG A 15 6.45 -12.40 -19.90
CA ARG A 15 7.00 -11.08 -19.57
C ARG A 15 5.94 -10.13 -19.04
N ARG A 16 4.76 -10.12 -19.66
CA ARG A 16 3.64 -9.25 -19.27
C ARG A 16 3.09 -9.63 -17.90
N ASP A 17 2.96 -10.92 -17.62
CA ASP A 17 2.53 -11.44 -16.32
C ASP A 17 3.54 -11.10 -15.23
N ALA A 18 4.84 -11.25 -15.50
CA ALA A 18 5.89 -10.86 -14.56
C ALA A 18 5.91 -9.35 -14.28
N GLU A 19 5.55 -8.51 -15.26
CA GLU A 19 5.37 -7.08 -15.07
C GLU A 19 4.15 -6.77 -14.20
N LEU A 20 2.99 -7.36 -14.52
CA LEU A 20 1.76 -7.19 -13.74
C LEU A 20 1.93 -7.64 -12.28
N LEU A 21 2.59 -8.77 -12.06
CA LEU A 21 2.84 -9.29 -10.73
C LEU A 21 3.78 -8.37 -9.92
N ARG A 22 4.76 -7.74 -10.57
CA ARG A 22 5.62 -6.73 -9.94
C ARG A 22 4.82 -5.49 -9.56
N GLN A 23 4.01 -4.96 -10.46
CA GLN A 23 3.16 -3.79 -10.20
C GLN A 23 2.19 -4.04 -9.02
N GLN A 24 1.55 -5.21 -8.98
CA GLN A 24 0.67 -5.57 -7.86
C GLN A 24 1.41 -5.64 -6.52
N ARG A 25 2.61 -6.21 -6.50
CA ARG A 25 3.45 -6.27 -5.29
C ARG A 25 3.87 -4.89 -4.81
N GLU A 26 4.25 -4.01 -5.73
CA GLU A 26 4.60 -2.63 -5.38
C GLU A 26 3.39 -1.84 -4.86
N ALA A 27 2.22 -1.99 -5.49
CA ALA A 27 0.99 -1.37 -5.03
C ALA A 27 0.61 -1.87 -3.63
N ALA A 28 0.69 -3.17 -3.37
CA ALA A 28 0.43 -3.75 -2.05
C ALA A 28 1.41 -3.22 -0.99
N ARG A 29 2.71 -3.10 -1.31
CA ARG A 29 3.71 -2.52 -0.41
C ARG A 29 3.43 -1.04 -0.10
N LYS A 30 3.09 -0.25 -1.12
CA LYS A 30 2.71 1.16 -0.92
C LYS A 30 1.49 1.28 -0.02
N ALA A 31 0.44 0.51 -0.30
CA ALA A 31 -0.78 0.49 0.50
C ALA A 31 -0.51 0.09 1.96
N GLN A 32 0.36 -0.89 2.22
CA GLN A 32 0.76 -1.26 3.57
C GLN A 32 1.51 -0.11 4.28
N SER A 33 2.47 0.52 3.60
CA SER A 33 3.22 1.65 4.19
C SER A 33 2.32 2.87 4.48
N GLU A 34 1.32 3.12 3.63
CA GLU A 34 0.33 4.15 3.85
C GLU A 34 -0.62 3.80 5.00
N ALA A 35 -1.03 2.54 5.10
CA ALA A 35 -1.86 2.06 6.20
C ALA A 35 -1.12 2.17 7.56
N GLU A 36 0.17 1.82 7.61
CA GLU A 36 1.01 1.95 8.81
C GLU A 36 1.20 3.42 9.22
N ARG A 37 1.40 4.32 8.24
CA ARG A 37 1.45 5.75 8.52
C ARG A 37 0.13 6.28 9.06
N ARG A 38 -1.00 5.82 8.51
CA ARG A 38 -2.34 6.21 8.96
C ARG A 38 -2.67 5.66 10.34
N SER A 39 -2.24 4.44 10.68
CA SER A 39 -2.51 3.85 11.99
C SER A 39 -1.79 4.59 13.12
N HIS A 40 -0.68 5.25 12.84
CA HIS A 40 0.08 6.01 13.83
C HIS A 40 -0.32 7.49 13.88
N HIS A 41 -1.11 7.97 12.92
CA HIS A 41 -1.64 9.33 12.93
C HIS A 41 -2.63 9.51 14.09
N MET A 42 -2.51 10.60 14.84
CA MET A 42 -3.38 10.92 15.99
C MET A 42 -3.41 9.83 17.08
N LYS A 43 -2.32 9.08 17.25
CA LYS A 43 -2.16 8.11 18.35
C LYS A 43 -1.08 8.55 19.33
N CYS A 44 -1.33 8.38 20.62
CA CYS A 44 -0.36 8.68 21.66
C CYS A 44 0.83 7.69 21.58
N PRO A 45 2.08 8.15 21.44
CA PRO A 45 3.26 7.28 21.34
C PRO A 45 3.59 6.54 22.66
N LYS A 46 2.95 6.91 23.77
CA LYS A 46 3.18 6.30 25.09
C LYS A 46 2.24 5.13 25.39
N CYS A 47 0.98 5.22 24.99
CA CYS A 47 -0.06 4.24 25.35
C CYS A 47 -0.95 3.78 24.19
N GLY A 48 -0.82 4.35 22.99
CA GLY A 48 -1.56 3.92 21.80
C GLY A 48 -3.03 4.35 21.71
N TYR A 49 -3.52 5.16 22.67
CA TYR A 49 -4.86 5.75 22.61
C TYR A 49 -4.97 6.85 21.56
N ASP A 50 -6.19 7.09 21.08
CA ASP A 50 -6.51 8.22 20.21
C ASP A 50 -6.24 9.55 20.93
N LEU A 51 -5.50 10.44 20.26
CA LEU A 51 -5.32 11.82 20.69
C LEU A 51 -6.62 12.57 20.50
N ILE A 52 -6.97 13.37 21.50
CA ILE A 52 -8.16 14.22 21.49
C ILE A 52 -7.70 15.68 21.46
N THR A 53 -8.26 16.46 20.55
CA THR A 53 -8.00 17.89 20.51
C THR A 53 -8.73 18.56 21.67
N GLY A 54 -7.99 19.18 22.57
CA GLY A 54 -8.51 19.94 23.70
C GLY A 54 -8.24 21.44 23.54
N GLU A 55 -9.10 22.28 24.10
CA GLU A 55 -8.83 23.71 24.20
C GLU A 55 -8.21 24.03 25.55
N TRP A 56 -7.01 24.61 25.53
CA TRP A 56 -6.28 25.01 26.72
C TRP A 56 -5.94 26.50 26.64
N HIS A 57 -6.56 27.30 27.51
CA HIS A 57 -6.36 28.75 27.57
C HIS A 57 -6.54 29.48 26.22
N GLY A 58 -7.54 29.06 25.43
CA GLY A 58 -7.82 29.63 24.11
C GLY A 58 -6.94 29.11 22.96
N ILE A 59 -6.11 28.10 23.22
CA ILE A 59 -5.25 27.44 22.23
C ILE A 59 -5.72 25.99 22.08
N GLN A 60 -5.92 25.53 20.83
CA GLN A 60 -6.18 24.11 20.56
C GLN A 60 -4.88 23.30 20.61
N VAL A 61 -4.91 22.20 21.36
CA VAL A 61 -3.81 21.26 21.53
C VAL A 61 -4.28 19.87 21.10
N ASP A 62 -3.63 19.28 20.10
CA ASP A 62 -3.80 17.91 19.60
C ASP A 62 -2.80 16.91 20.18
#